data_AF-A0A972LB45-F1
#
_entry.id   AF-A0A972LB45-F1
#
_cell.length_a   1.000
_cell.length_b   1.000
_cell.length_c   1.000
_cell.angle_alpha   90.00
_cell.angle_beta   90.00
_cell.angle_gamma   90.00
#
_symmetry.space_group_name_H-M   'P 1'
#
loop_
_entity.id
_entity.type
_entity.pdbx_description
1 polymer ?
#
loop_
_entity_poly.entity_id
_entity_poly.type
_entity_poly.pdbx_seq_one_letter_code
_entity_poly.pdbx_strand_id
1 'polypeptide(L)'
;MNKIIFGIITLTVVSIFALQIDDELHPRASKWIEEVRSKDASEAYLYLMGLFAKETESPIEAGSEIYQSIKDGQKRYILKQSKFYYSEYPMDNKLALPKGDLFCEFWKNECLKALFQNPSRNEQEIERHSVLLNRYHEFLDKDGYKTLSIPMITEPIPPFRYLTAGHRLHNLNAIAKASRGEVDSAVQTIYLNVSRIRANLVSQDQLIGKMVLLMMLSESLDVITVLFDKYQPKSMKKIGALSVDERDLEYPMARELGMAYDTYRNLDKNPEFWEEGGNIPGWIVRVLFKPNMSI
;
A
#
# COMPACT_ATOMS: atom_id res chain seq x y z
N MET A 1 -50.71 -5.05 41.21
CA MET A 1 -49.40 -4.35 41.20
C MET A 1 -48.25 -5.29 40.84
N ASN A 2 -48.00 -6.38 41.58
CA ASN A 2 -46.87 -7.30 41.32
C ASN A 2 -46.88 -7.97 39.94
N LYS A 3 -48.05 -8.35 39.39
CA LYS A 3 -48.15 -8.96 38.05
C LYS A 3 -47.80 -7.98 36.91
N ILE A 4 -48.14 -6.69 37.07
CA ILE A 4 -47.84 -5.65 36.08
C ILE A 4 -46.35 -5.32 36.11
N ILE A 5 -45.78 -5.18 37.31
CA ILE A 5 -44.34 -4.96 37.50
C ILE A 5 -43.54 -6.13 36.90
N PHE A 6 -43.96 -7.37 37.17
CA PHE A 6 -43.31 -8.55 36.60
C PHE A 6 -43.41 -8.60 35.06
N GLY A 7 -44.57 -8.24 34.49
CA GLY A 7 -44.76 -8.14 33.05
C GLY A 7 -43.83 -7.09 32.41
N ILE A 8 -43.70 -5.92 33.03
CA ILE A 8 -42.80 -4.85 32.55
C ILE A 8 -41.34 -5.32 32.60
N ILE A 9 -40.89 -5.88 33.72
CA ILE A 9 -39.51 -6.38 33.85
C ILE A 9 -39.20 -7.43 32.79
N THR A 10 -40.12 -8.39 32.58
CA THR A 10 -39.95 -9.44 31.58
C THR A 10 -39.83 -8.85 30.17
N LEU A 11 -40.72 -7.91 29.82
CA LEU A 11 -40.67 -7.24 28.52
C LEU A 11 -39.36 -6.45 28.33
N THR A 12 -38.91 -5.73 29.36
CA THR A 12 -37.65 -4.99 29.31
C THR A 12 -36.46 -5.92 29.09
N VAL A 13 -36.38 -7.05 29.80
CA VAL A 13 -35.31 -8.03 29.62
C VAL A 13 -35.33 -8.59 28.19
N VAL A 14 -36.50 -9.00 27.69
CA VAL A 14 -36.65 -9.51 26.31
C VAL A 14 -36.22 -8.46 25.28
N SER A 15 -36.63 -7.20 25.45
CA SER A 15 -36.23 -6.10 24.56
C SER A 15 -34.73 -5.86 24.58
N ILE A 16 -34.08 -5.87 25.76
CA ILE A 16 -32.62 -5.74 25.87
C ILE A 16 -31.93 -6.90 25.14
N PHE A 17 -32.40 -8.13 25.33
CA PHE A 17 -31.86 -9.30 24.63
C PHE A 17 -32.02 -9.18 23.11
N ALA A 18 -33.19 -8.74 22.62
CA ALA A 18 -33.42 -8.52 21.19
C ALA A 18 -32.50 -7.44 20.61
N LEU A 19 -32.23 -6.36 21.35
CA LEU A 19 -31.31 -5.30 20.94
C LEU A 19 -29.84 -5.75 20.86
N GLN A 20 -29.47 -6.87 21.49
CA GLN A 20 -28.11 -7.42 21.37
C GLN A 20 -27.84 -8.07 19.99
N ILE A 21 -28.88 -8.41 19.23
CA ILE A 21 -28.77 -9.10 17.93
C ILE A 21 -28.32 -8.09 16.86
N ASP A 22 -27.25 -8.41 16.13
CA ASP A 22 -26.83 -7.65 14.93
C ASP A 22 -27.70 -8.01 13.74
N ASP A 23 -27.68 -7.14 12.75
CA ASP A 23 -28.17 -7.49 11.42
C ASP A 23 -27.18 -8.45 10.73
N GLU A 24 -27.70 -9.28 9.82
CA GLU A 24 -26.82 -10.08 8.96
C GLU A 24 -26.08 -9.16 7.99
N LEU A 25 -24.83 -9.49 7.72
CA LEU A 25 -24.04 -8.74 6.76
C LEU A 25 -24.62 -8.94 5.35
N HIS A 26 -24.68 -7.86 4.57
CA HIS A 26 -25.14 -7.96 3.19
C HIS A 26 -24.29 -8.97 2.39
N PRO A 27 -24.88 -9.87 1.57
CA PRO A 27 -24.14 -10.96 0.92
C PRO A 27 -22.93 -10.51 0.08
N ARG A 28 -23.05 -9.36 -0.60
CA ARG A 28 -21.94 -8.77 -1.37
C ARG A 28 -20.76 -8.33 -0.47
N ALA A 29 -21.05 -7.72 0.68
CA ALA A 29 -20.03 -7.32 1.63
C ALA A 29 -19.34 -8.55 2.23
N SER A 30 -20.12 -9.60 2.55
CA SER A 30 -19.57 -10.88 3.03
C SER A 30 -18.58 -11.47 2.04
N LYS A 31 -18.95 -11.52 0.75
CA LYS A 31 -18.06 -12.01 -0.31
C LYS A 31 -16.76 -11.20 -0.39
N TRP A 32 -16.84 -9.88 -0.40
CA TRP A 32 -15.66 -9.01 -0.47
C TRP A 32 -14.74 -9.17 0.75
N ILE A 33 -15.29 -9.27 1.96
CA ILE A 33 -14.50 -9.48 3.18
C ILE A 33 -13.80 -10.86 3.16
N GLU A 34 -14.47 -11.90 2.68
CA GLU A 34 -13.86 -13.23 2.53
C GLU A 34 -12.72 -13.22 1.50
N GLU A 35 -12.91 -12.51 0.39
CA GLU A 35 -11.95 -12.41 -0.71
C GLU A 35 -10.64 -11.73 -0.28
N VAL A 36 -10.73 -10.63 0.47
CA VAL A 36 -9.54 -9.85 0.88
C VAL A 36 -8.76 -10.47 2.05
N ARG A 37 -9.31 -11.52 2.68
CA ARG A 37 -8.65 -12.27 3.77
C ARG A 37 -7.77 -13.42 3.24
N SER A 38 -7.30 -13.29 2.00
CA SER A 38 -6.40 -14.22 1.30
C SER A 38 -5.34 -14.83 2.23
N LYS A 39 -5.16 -16.15 2.11
CA LYS A 39 -4.13 -16.95 2.81
C LYS A 39 -2.93 -17.29 1.92
N ASP A 40 -2.91 -16.78 0.70
CA ASP A 40 -1.85 -17.09 -0.27
C ASP A 40 -0.56 -16.40 0.12
N ALA A 41 0.58 -17.07 -0.08
CA ALA A 41 1.89 -16.44 0.07
C ALA A 41 2.11 -15.39 -1.05
N SER A 42 2.84 -14.33 -0.73
CA SER A 42 3.15 -13.23 -1.65
C SER A 42 4.59 -12.78 -1.45
N GLU A 43 5.50 -13.33 -2.26
CA GLU A 43 6.91 -12.92 -2.22
C GLU A 43 7.08 -11.45 -2.61
N ALA A 44 6.27 -10.94 -3.53
CA ALA A 44 6.30 -9.54 -3.93
C ALA A 44 5.95 -8.60 -2.76
N TYR A 45 4.98 -8.96 -1.93
CA TYR A 45 4.65 -8.20 -0.72
C TYR A 45 5.79 -8.25 0.30
N LEU A 46 6.31 -9.44 0.61
CA LEU A 46 7.43 -9.58 1.55
C LEU A 46 8.65 -8.80 1.07
N TYR A 47 8.99 -8.90 -0.22
CA TYR A 47 10.09 -8.14 -0.80
C TYR A 47 9.87 -6.63 -0.69
N LEU A 48 8.66 -6.13 -1.00
CA LEU A 48 8.35 -4.71 -0.88
C LEU A 48 8.49 -4.24 0.57
N MET A 49 8.00 -5.03 1.53
CA MET A 49 8.07 -4.70 2.97
C MET A 49 9.50 -4.58 3.49
N GLY A 50 10.46 -5.31 2.90
CA GLY A 50 11.88 -5.20 3.24
C GLY A 50 12.74 -4.45 2.21
N LEU A 51 12.15 -3.73 1.26
CA LEU A 51 12.88 -3.06 0.17
C LEU A 51 14.01 -2.13 0.70
N PHE A 52 13.82 -1.58 1.89
CA PHE A 52 14.76 -0.69 2.57
C PHE A 52 15.86 -1.36 3.39
N ALA A 53 15.88 -2.70 3.47
CA ALA A 53 16.84 -3.44 4.30
C ALA A 53 18.28 -3.03 4.00
N LYS A 54 19.21 -3.17 4.94
CA LYS A 54 20.63 -2.84 4.70
C LYS A 54 21.17 -3.51 3.44
N GLU A 55 22.17 -2.92 2.78
CA GLU A 55 22.72 -3.42 1.51
C GLU A 55 23.10 -4.91 1.53
N THR A 56 23.62 -5.37 2.67
CA THR A 56 24.09 -6.74 2.90
C THR A 56 22.97 -7.73 3.25
N GLU A 57 21.73 -7.28 3.41
CA GLU A 57 20.60 -8.09 3.85
C GLU A 57 19.61 -8.35 2.70
N SER A 58 18.90 -9.48 2.78
CA SER A 58 17.85 -9.82 1.83
C SER A 58 16.57 -9.03 2.13
N PRO A 59 15.98 -8.33 1.14
CA PRO A 59 14.68 -7.67 1.31
C PRO A 59 13.56 -8.65 1.71
N ILE A 60 13.57 -9.89 1.20
CA ILE A 60 12.55 -10.88 1.56
C ILE A 60 12.68 -11.30 3.02
N GLU A 61 13.90 -11.47 3.54
CA GLU A 61 14.12 -11.87 4.93
C GLU A 61 13.66 -10.75 5.89
N ALA A 62 14.14 -9.53 5.67
CA ALA A 62 13.73 -8.36 6.46
C ALA A 62 12.21 -8.13 6.40
N GLY A 63 11.62 -8.22 5.20
CA GLY A 63 10.18 -8.08 5.02
C GLY A 63 9.37 -9.20 5.66
N SER A 64 9.90 -10.43 5.69
CA SER A 64 9.29 -11.57 6.40
C SER A 64 9.28 -11.35 7.90
N GLU A 65 10.38 -10.88 8.49
CA GLU A 65 10.46 -10.56 9.92
C GLU A 65 9.46 -9.47 10.32
N ILE A 66 9.39 -8.40 9.53
CA ILE A 66 8.41 -7.31 9.74
C ILE A 66 7.00 -7.86 9.64
N TYR A 67 6.69 -8.63 8.60
CA TYR A 67 5.37 -9.21 8.42
C TYR A 67 4.96 -10.11 9.59
N GLN A 68 5.85 -10.97 10.10
CA GLN A 68 5.54 -11.78 11.29
C GLN A 68 5.22 -10.88 12.50
N SER A 69 5.99 -9.81 12.69
CA SER A 69 5.73 -8.86 13.78
C SER A 69 4.39 -8.14 13.62
N ILE A 70 4.01 -7.76 12.39
CA ILE A 70 2.70 -7.19 12.07
C ILE A 70 1.60 -8.20 12.40
N LYS A 71 1.74 -9.44 11.93
CA LYS A 71 0.75 -10.51 12.16
C LYS A 71 0.54 -10.78 13.64
N ASP A 72 1.61 -10.85 14.43
CA ASP A 72 1.53 -11.02 15.88
C ASP A 72 0.91 -9.80 16.57
N GLY A 73 1.25 -8.59 16.11
CA GLY A 73 0.64 -7.34 16.55
C GLY A 73 -0.87 -7.29 16.29
N GLN A 74 -1.31 -7.67 15.08
CA GLN A 74 -2.72 -7.73 14.69
C GLN A 74 -3.47 -8.75 15.54
N LYS A 75 -2.87 -9.93 15.79
CA LYS A 75 -3.47 -10.95 16.66
C LYS A 75 -3.70 -10.44 18.09
N ARG A 76 -2.72 -9.78 18.70
CA ARG A 76 -2.87 -9.20 20.05
C ARG A 76 -3.91 -8.09 20.09
N TYR A 77 -3.91 -7.23 19.06
CA TYR A 77 -4.85 -6.11 18.96
C TYR A 77 -6.30 -6.58 18.80
N ILE A 78 -6.57 -7.54 17.91
CA ILE A 78 -7.90 -8.12 17.70
C ILE A 78 -8.42 -8.82 18.97
N LEU A 79 -7.53 -9.47 19.73
CA LEU A 79 -7.87 -10.08 21.03
C LEU A 79 -8.04 -9.06 22.17
N LYS A 80 -7.97 -7.75 21.88
CA LYS A 80 -8.06 -6.64 22.84
C LYS A 80 -7.05 -6.76 24.00
N GLN A 81 -5.89 -7.35 23.74
CA GLN A 81 -4.84 -7.56 24.74
C GLN A 81 -3.92 -6.34 24.89
N SER A 82 -3.70 -5.60 23.80
CA SER A 82 -2.84 -4.41 23.78
C SER A 82 -3.20 -3.49 22.62
N LYS A 83 -2.71 -2.25 22.64
CA LYS A 83 -2.65 -1.40 21.45
C LYS A 83 -1.85 -2.10 20.33
N PHE A 84 -2.16 -1.80 19.08
CA PHE A 84 -1.44 -2.36 17.94
C PHE A 84 0.00 -1.86 17.94
N TYR A 85 0.95 -2.79 17.86
CA TYR A 85 2.38 -2.51 17.78
C TYR A 85 3.08 -3.66 17.05
N TYR A 86 4.04 -3.30 16.20
CA TYR A 86 4.93 -4.20 15.50
C TYR A 86 6.37 -3.68 15.61
N SER A 87 7.33 -4.58 15.49
CA SER A 87 8.76 -4.25 15.49
C SER A 87 9.11 -3.55 14.19
N GLU A 88 9.47 -2.28 14.29
CA GLU A 88 10.03 -1.56 13.16
C GLU A 88 11.46 -2.01 12.88
N TYR A 89 11.85 -1.98 11.61
CA TYR A 89 13.22 -2.21 11.24
C TYR A 89 14.10 -1.02 11.65
N PRO A 90 15.30 -1.24 12.25
CA PRO A 90 16.14 -0.17 12.79
C PRO A 90 16.46 0.90 11.76
N MET A 91 16.26 2.17 12.10
CA MET A 91 16.43 3.28 11.16
C MET A 91 17.87 3.37 10.63
N ASP A 92 18.86 3.14 11.49
CA ASP A 92 20.29 3.18 11.16
C ASP A 92 20.73 2.06 10.21
N ASN A 93 19.91 1.00 10.09
CA ASN A 93 20.17 -0.11 9.18
C ASN A 93 19.47 0.07 7.83
N LYS A 94 18.57 1.05 7.67
CA LYS A 94 17.86 1.24 6.40
C LYS A 94 18.81 1.81 5.34
N LEU A 95 18.58 1.43 4.07
CA LEU A 95 19.22 2.12 2.94
C LEU A 95 18.99 3.63 3.05
N ALA A 96 20.05 4.38 2.79
CA ALA A 96 19.96 5.82 2.68
C ALA A 96 19.11 6.16 1.45
N LEU A 97 17.99 6.86 1.69
CA LEU A 97 17.22 7.41 0.58
C LEU A 97 18.02 8.51 -0.10
N PRO A 98 18.02 8.55 -1.44
CA PRO A 98 18.58 9.68 -2.17
C PRO A 98 17.82 10.96 -1.82
N LYS A 99 18.53 12.10 -1.86
CA LYS A 99 18.01 13.41 -1.46
C LYS A 99 18.36 14.48 -2.49
N GLY A 100 17.66 15.61 -2.43
CA GLY A 100 17.93 16.79 -3.24
C GLY A 100 16.94 16.97 -4.40
N ASP A 101 17.28 17.92 -5.26
CA ASP A 101 16.55 18.33 -6.46
C ASP A 101 16.40 17.25 -7.54
N LEU A 102 17.22 16.19 -7.52
CA LEU A 102 17.00 15.04 -8.42
C LEU A 102 15.90 14.09 -7.93
N PHE A 103 15.46 14.23 -6.68
CA PHE A 103 14.48 13.39 -5.99
C PHE A 103 13.34 14.21 -5.38
N CYS A 104 13.06 15.37 -5.97
CA CYS A 104 11.93 16.21 -5.63
C CYS A 104 10.59 15.57 -5.99
N GLU A 105 9.52 16.17 -5.46
CA GLU A 105 8.14 15.86 -5.87
C GLU A 105 7.95 16.17 -7.37
N PHE A 106 7.58 15.16 -8.15
CA PHE A 106 7.52 15.26 -9.62
C PHE A 106 6.51 16.31 -10.12
N TRP A 107 5.45 16.59 -9.36
CA TRP A 107 4.44 17.60 -9.73
C TRP A 107 4.96 19.06 -9.62
N LYS A 108 6.18 19.27 -9.12
CA LYS A 108 6.81 20.60 -9.11
C LYS A 108 7.45 20.86 -10.46
N ASN A 109 7.09 21.98 -11.10
CA ASN A 109 7.56 22.35 -12.45
C ASN A 109 9.09 22.29 -12.64
N GLU A 110 9.87 22.64 -11.61
CA GLU A 110 11.34 22.64 -11.69
C GLU A 110 11.97 21.26 -11.55
N CYS A 111 11.18 20.27 -11.09
CA CYS A 111 11.69 18.94 -10.75
C CYS A 111 12.16 18.17 -11.99
N LEU A 112 11.32 18.13 -13.04
CA LEU A 112 11.66 17.46 -14.29
C LEU A 112 12.88 18.12 -14.96
N LYS A 113 12.95 19.45 -14.93
CA LYS A 113 14.07 20.22 -15.51
C LYS A 113 15.40 19.83 -14.85
N ALA A 114 15.43 19.68 -13.53
CA ALA A 114 16.64 19.31 -12.79
C ALA A 114 17.25 17.98 -13.27
N LEU A 115 16.41 16.99 -13.63
CA LEU A 115 16.88 15.68 -14.11
C LEU A 115 17.71 15.75 -15.40
N PHE A 116 17.46 16.75 -16.25
CA PHE A 116 18.10 16.89 -17.56
C PHE A 116 19.24 17.91 -17.60
N GLN A 117 19.50 18.63 -16.49
CA GLN A 117 20.49 19.70 -16.43
C GLN A 117 21.92 19.19 -16.27
N ASN A 118 22.13 18.12 -15.50
CA ASN A 118 23.48 17.66 -15.16
C ASN A 118 23.62 16.13 -15.24
N PRO A 119 23.84 15.56 -16.45
CA PRO A 119 23.92 14.11 -16.63
C PRO A 119 25.05 13.42 -15.85
N SER A 120 26.19 14.08 -15.60
CA SER A 120 27.27 13.47 -14.81
C SER A 120 26.90 13.33 -13.34
N ARG A 121 26.11 14.27 -12.80
CA ARG A 121 25.52 14.13 -11.46
C ARG A 121 24.54 12.97 -11.39
N ASN A 122 23.77 12.73 -12.46
CA ASN A 122 22.87 11.58 -12.53
C ASN A 122 23.63 10.26 -12.40
N GLU A 123 24.74 10.11 -13.13
CA GLU A 123 25.59 8.91 -13.07
C GLU A 123 26.13 8.66 -11.65
N GLN A 124 26.59 9.70 -10.97
CA GLN A 124 27.05 9.60 -9.58
C GLN A 124 25.95 9.13 -8.62
N GLU A 125 24.74 9.67 -8.73
CA GLU A 125 23.61 9.25 -7.88
C GLU A 125 23.14 7.83 -8.20
N ILE A 126 23.18 7.41 -9.47
CA ILE A 126 22.89 6.03 -9.88
C ILE A 126 23.88 5.06 -9.28
N GLU A 127 25.18 5.35 -9.36
CA GLU A 127 26.23 4.49 -8.80
C GLU A 127 26.09 4.40 -7.27
N ARG A 128 25.96 5.56 -6.62
CA ARG A 128 25.80 5.68 -5.16
C ARG A 128 24.60 4.89 -4.62
N HIS A 129 23.51 4.85 -5.37
CA HIS A 129 22.26 4.19 -4.96
C HIS A 129 21.94 2.94 -5.80
N SER A 130 22.96 2.30 -6.37
CA SER A 130 22.83 1.15 -7.26
C SER A 130 22.08 -0.03 -6.61
N VAL A 131 22.29 -0.27 -5.31
CA VAL A 131 21.55 -1.31 -4.56
C VAL A 131 20.04 -1.04 -4.60
N LEU A 132 19.61 0.19 -4.36
CA LEU A 132 18.19 0.54 -4.40
C LEU A 132 17.61 0.40 -5.81
N LEU A 133 18.36 0.81 -6.84
CA LEU A 133 17.96 0.64 -8.24
C LEU A 133 17.79 -0.84 -8.62
N ASN A 134 18.73 -1.70 -8.20
CA ASN A 134 18.65 -3.14 -8.45
C ASN A 134 17.42 -3.76 -7.75
N ARG A 135 17.17 -3.36 -6.50
CA ARG A 135 16.00 -3.86 -5.76
C ARG A 135 14.68 -3.38 -6.34
N TYR A 136 14.63 -2.15 -6.85
CA TYR A 136 13.49 -1.66 -7.60
C TYR A 136 13.20 -2.53 -8.82
N HIS A 137 14.23 -2.89 -9.59
CA HIS A 137 14.10 -3.77 -10.73
C HIS A 137 13.63 -5.15 -10.36
N GLU A 138 14.21 -5.74 -9.30
CA GLU A 138 13.80 -7.05 -8.82
C GLU A 138 12.34 -7.05 -8.35
N PHE A 139 11.90 -6.01 -7.61
CA PHE A 139 10.50 -5.90 -7.21
C PHE A 139 9.55 -5.87 -8.41
N LEU A 140 9.87 -5.08 -9.44
CA LEU A 140 9.03 -4.99 -10.63
C LEU A 140 8.99 -6.28 -11.46
N ASP A 141 9.96 -7.17 -11.29
CA ASP A 141 10.01 -8.48 -11.93
C ASP A 141 9.28 -9.56 -11.11
N LYS A 142 8.74 -9.23 -9.93
CA LYS A 142 7.91 -10.15 -9.14
C LYS A 142 6.45 -10.04 -9.55
N ASP A 143 5.81 -11.19 -9.72
CA ASP A 143 4.40 -11.32 -10.02
C ASP A 143 3.55 -11.56 -8.76
N GLY A 144 2.24 -11.40 -8.90
CA GLY A 144 1.28 -11.87 -7.90
C GLY A 144 1.34 -11.11 -6.57
N TYR A 145 1.63 -9.81 -6.59
CA TYR A 145 1.54 -8.98 -5.40
C TYR A 145 0.17 -9.12 -4.74
N LYS A 146 0.17 -9.55 -3.48
CA LYS A 146 -0.99 -9.55 -2.58
C LYS A 146 -0.55 -9.12 -1.20
N THR A 147 -1.27 -8.17 -0.60
CA THR A 147 -1.02 -7.70 0.75
C THR A 147 -1.46 -8.76 1.77
N LEU A 148 -0.51 -9.19 2.62
CA LEU A 148 -0.72 -10.31 3.54
C LEU A 148 -1.27 -9.93 4.92
N SER A 149 -1.22 -8.64 5.28
CA SER A 149 -1.80 -8.12 6.52
C SER A 149 -3.33 -8.13 6.46
N ILE A 150 -3.95 -8.23 7.63
CA ILE A 150 -5.40 -8.00 7.75
C ILE A 150 -5.67 -6.51 7.44
N PRO A 151 -6.70 -6.17 6.63
CA PRO A 151 -7.07 -4.78 6.39
C PRO A 151 -7.47 -4.08 7.68
N MET A 152 -6.72 -3.08 8.11
CA MET A 152 -6.98 -2.33 9.36
C MET A 152 -6.57 -0.87 9.21
N ILE A 153 -7.22 0.05 9.92
CA ILE A 153 -6.81 1.47 9.89
C ILE A 153 -5.38 1.68 10.43
N THR A 154 -4.91 0.76 11.26
CA THR A 154 -3.55 0.73 11.80
C THR A 154 -2.59 -0.12 10.96
N GLU A 155 -3.02 -0.59 9.79
CA GLU A 155 -2.18 -1.38 8.89
C GLU A 155 -0.95 -0.56 8.44
N PRO A 156 0.27 -1.10 8.55
CA PRO A 156 1.46 -0.39 8.08
C PRO A 156 1.42 -0.19 6.57
N ILE A 157 1.67 1.05 6.15
CA ILE A 157 1.82 1.38 4.73
C ILE A 157 3.15 0.81 4.23
N PRO A 158 3.18 0.05 3.12
CA PRO A 158 4.42 -0.42 2.52
C PRO A 158 5.40 0.74 2.23
N PRO A 159 6.71 0.48 2.16
CA PRO A 159 7.71 1.53 2.06
C PRO A 159 7.84 2.13 0.64
N PHE A 160 6.73 2.60 0.06
CA PHE A 160 6.62 3.12 -1.30
C PHE A 160 7.61 4.24 -1.63
N ARG A 161 8.09 4.99 -0.63
CA ARG A 161 9.16 5.99 -0.81
C ARG A 161 10.46 5.41 -1.39
N TYR A 162 10.79 4.16 -1.08
CA TYR A 162 11.95 3.48 -1.66
C TYR A 162 11.65 3.03 -3.09
N LEU A 163 10.41 2.61 -3.35
CA LEU A 163 9.97 2.24 -4.69
C LEU A 163 10.01 3.43 -5.65
N THR A 164 9.51 4.60 -5.23
CA THR A 164 9.53 5.82 -6.05
C THR A 164 10.94 6.38 -6.21
N ALA A 165 11.80 6.30 -5.18
CA ALA A 165 13.22 6.64 -5.32
C ALA A 165 13.95 5.73 -6.31
N GLY A 166 13.68 4.41 -6.27
CA GLY A 166 14.20 3.45 -7.26
C GLY A 166 13.72 3.76 -8.68
N HIS A 167 12.45 4.11 -8.83
CA HIS A 167 11.89 4.56 -10.11
C HIS A 167 12.61 5.81 -10.64
N ARG A 168 12.88 6.80 -9.77
CA ARG A 168 13.61 8.00 -10.16
C ARG A 168 15.02 7.67 -10.63
N LEU A 169 15.75 6.81 -9.91
CA LEU A 169 17.07 6.33 -10.32
C LEU A 169 17.03 5.65 -11.69
N HIS A 170 15.97 4.90 -11.97
CA HIS A 170 15.78 4.30 -13.29
C HIS A 170 15.61 5.36 -14.39
N ASN A 171 14.82 6.39 -14.15
CA ASN A 171 14.65 7.50 -15.09
C ASN A 171 15.97 8.26 -15.30
N LEU A 172 16.73 8.52 -14.24
CA LEU A 172 18.07 9.11 -14.32
C LEU A 172 19.01 8.27 -15.19
N ASN A 173 18.96 6.94 -15.07
CA ASN A 173 19.77 6.03 -15.89
C ASN A 173 19.43 6.12 -17.38
N ALA A 174 18.15 6.22 -17.72
CA ALA A 174 17.73 6.46 -19.10
C ALA A 174 18.21 7.83 -19.61
N ILE A 175 18.09 8.89 -18.80
CA ILE A 175 18.55 10.24 -19.17
C ILE A 175 20.07 10.27 -19.40
N ALA A 176 20.84 9.61 -18.53
CA ALA A 176 22.29 9.50 -18.69
C ALA A 176 22.68 8.79 -20.01
N LYS A 177 22.03 7.65 -20.34
CA LYS A 177 22.21 6.96 -21.62
C LYS A 177 21.95 7.88 -22.83
N ALA A 178 20.82 8.60 -22.81
CA ALA A 178 20.49 9.52 -23.90
C ALA A 178 21.54 10.63 -24.05
N SER A 179 22.07 11.14 -22.94
CA SER A 179 23.10 12.18 -22.95
C SER A 179 24.42 11.76 -23.61
N ARG A 180 24.70 10.44 -23.65
CA ARG A 180 25.86 9.84 -24.33
C ARG A 180 25.59 9.47 -25.79
N GLY A 181 24.42 9.83 -26.32
CA GLY A 181 24.01 9.49 -27.69
C GLY A 181 23.29 8.15 -27.83
N GLU A 182 23.08 7.40 -26.75
CA GLU A 182 22.37 6.12 -26.75
C GLU A 182 20.83 6.31 -26.65
N VAL A 183 20.27 7.22 -27.45
CA VAL A 183 18.89 7.72 -27.30
C VAL A 183 17.85 6.62 -27.45
N ASP A 184 17.93 5.79 -28.50
CA ASP A 184 16.97 4.71 -28.72
C ASP A 184 17.00 3.67 -27.59
N SER A 185 18.19 3.41 -27.02
CA SER A 185 18.39 2.52 -25.86
C SER A 185 17.78 3.10 -24.59
N ALA A 186 17.95 4.41 -24.37
CA ALA A 186 17.34 5.14 -23.26
C ALA A 186 15.81 5.07 -23.30
N VAL A 187 15.22 5.35 -24.46
CA VAL A 187 13.77 5.31 -24.66
C VAL A 187 13.23 3.89 -24.48
N GLN A 188 13.92 2.89 -25.04
CA GLN A 188 13.55 1.48 -24.86
C GLN A 188 13.65 1.04 -23.39
N THR A 189 14.62 1.56 -22.63
CA THR A 189 14.76 1.32 -21.19
C THR A 189 13.49 1.77 -20.44
N ILE A 190 12.98 2.96 -20.73
CA ILE A 190 11.76 3.47 -20.09
C ILE A 190 10.52 2.69 -20.55
N TYR A 191 10.40 2.34 -21.83
CA TYR A 191 9.26 1.54 -22.31
C TYR A 191 9.15 0.18 -21.62
N LEU A 192 10.28 -0.51 -21.41
CA LEU A 192 10.30 -1.77 -20.67
C LEU A 192 9.83 -1.55 -19.23
N ASN A 193 10.28 -0.47 -18.59
CA ASN A 193 9.88 -0.13 -17.24
C ASN A 193 8.38 0.20 -17.14
N VAL A 194 7.84 0.97 -18.08
CA VAL A 194 6.39 1.23 -18.19
C VAL A 194 5.61 -0.09 -18.27
N SER A 195 6.07 -1.06 -19.08
CA SER A 195 5.43 -2.36 -19.18
C SER A 195 5.40 -3.12 -17.85
N ARG A 196 6.51 -3.08 -17.09
CA ARG A 196 6.60 -3.75 -15.78
C ARG A 196 5.75 -3.07 -14.71
N ILE A 197 5.72 -1.73 -14.69
CA ILE A 197 4.84 -0.97 -13.78
C ILE A 197 3.38 -1.28 -14.08
N ARG A 198 3.01 -1.35 -15.37
CA ARG A 198 1.66 -1.73 -15.81
C ARG A 198 1.26 -3.14 -15.37
N ALA A 199 2.17 -4.11 -15.48
CA ALA A 199 1.94 -5.46 -14.96
C ALA A 199 1.69 -5.45 -13.44
N ASN A 200 2.51 -4.71 -12.68
CA ASN A 200 2.33 -4.54 -11.24
C ASN A 200 1.01 -3.82 -10.88
N LEU A 201 0.53 -2.93 -11.74
CA LEU A 201 -0.75 -2.21 -11.54
C LEU A 201 -1.95 -3.17 -11.55
N VAL A 202 -1.88 -4.26 -12.34
CA VAL A 202 -2.91 -5.30 -12.37
C VAL A 202 -2.99 -6.06 -11.05
N SER A 203 -1.84 -6.44 -10.47
CA SER A 203 -1.81 -7.20 -9.21
C SER A 203 -1.94 -6.34 -7.95
N GLN A 204 -1.74 -5.02 -8.03
CA GLN A 204 -1.71 -4.17 -6.84
C GLN A 204 -3.09 -4.08 -6.18
N ASP A 205 -3.15 -4.52 -4.92
CA ASP A 205 -4.39 -4.73 -4.18
C ASP A 205 -4.71 -3.64 -3.15
N GLN A 206 -3.84 -2.63 -3.03
CA GLN A 206 -4.06 -1.43 -2.22
C GLN A 206 -4.31 -0.21 -3.11
N LEU A 207 -5.28 0.61 -2.72
CA LEU A 207 -5.59 1.86 -3.44
C LEU A 207 -4.38 2.79 -3.50
N ILE A 208 -3.68 2.97 -2.37
CA ILE A 208 -2.46 3.76 -2.32
C ILE A 208 -1.34 3.20 -3.20
N GLY A 209 -1.21 1.87 -3.26
CA GLY A 209 -0.26 1.22 -4.17
C GLY A 209 -0.56 1.52 -5.63
N LYS A 210 -1.83 1.44 -6.06
CA LYS A 210 -2.23 1.81 -7.43
C LYS A 210 -1.93 3.28 -7.73
N MET A 211 -2.20 4.18 -6.80
CA MET A 211 -1.86 5.61 -6.96
C MET A 211 -0.35 5.83 -7.13
N VAL A 212 0.49 5.14 -6.36
CA VAL A 212 1.96 5.22 -6.49
C VAL A 212 2.44 4.71 -7.85
N LEU A 213 1.92 3.57 -8.32
CA LEU A 213 2.30 3.02 -9.63
C LEU A 213 1.84 3.91 -10.79
N LEU A 214 0.64 4.49 -10.72
CA LEU A 214 0.13 5.46 -11.69
C LEU A 214 0.99 6.73 -11.73
N MET A 215 1.44 7.19 -10.57
CA MET A 215 2.35 8.32 -10.44
C MET A 215 3.69 8.05 -11.15
N MET A 216 4.27 6.87 -10.95
CA MET A 216 5.49 6.44 -11.63
C MET A 216 5.30 6.31 -13.15
N LEU A 217 4.12 5.84 -13.60
CA LEU A 217 3.78 5.84 -15.02
C LEU A 217 3.74 7.26 -15.60
N SER A 218 3.07 8.19 -14.92
CA SER A 218 3.02 9.59 -15.34
C SER A 218 4.42 10.18 -15.50
N GLU A 219 5.29 9.97 -14.51
CA GLU A 219 6.67 10.46 -14.55
C GLU A 219 7.47 9.86 -15.72
N SER A 220 7.29 8.56 -16.00
CA SER A 220 7.93 7.90 -17.13
C SER A 220 7.51 8.52 -18.46
N LEU A 221 6.23 8.91 -18.61
CA LEU A 221 5.71 9.56 -19.81
C LEU A 221 6.30 10.96 -20.00
N ASP A 222 6.45 11.72 -18.91
CA ASP A 222 7.06 13.05 -18.94
C ASP A 222 8.53 12.96 -19.39
N VAL A 223 9.28 11.98 -18.84
CA VAL A 223 10.68 11.74 -19.24
C VAL A 223 10.79 11.34 -20.70
N ILE A 224 9.92 10.44 -21.20
CA ILE A 224 9.87 10.08 -22.63
C ILE A 224 9.60 11.33 -23.49
N THR A 225 8.68 12.18 -23.07
CA THR A 225 8.31 13.41 -23.81
C THR A 225 9.52 14.34 -23.94
N VAL A 226 10.25 14.57 -22.85
CA VAL A 226 11.46 15.42 -22.88
C VAL A 226 12.58 14.76 -23.69
N LEU A 227 12.77 13.45 -23.58
CA LEU A 227 13.75 12.74 -24.40
C LEU A 227 13.42 12.85 -25.89
N PHE A 228 12.14 12.77 -26.25
CA PHE A 228 11.69 12.93 -27.62
C PHE A 228 11.97 14.32 -28.17
N ASP A 229 11.57 15.36 -27.43
CA ASP A 229 11.75 16.76 -27.81
C ASP A 229 13.25 17.11 -27.97
N LYS A 230 14.08 16.65 -27.03
CA LYS A 230 15.51 16.99 -26.98
C LYS A 230 16.38 16.19 -27.94
N TYR A 231 16.09 14.91 -28.15
CA TYR A 231 17.02 13.99 -28.83
C TYR A 231 16.46 13.32 -30.10
N GLN A 232 15.16 13.47 -30.40
CA GLN A 232 14.52 12.96 -31.63
C GLN A 232 14.85 11.47 -31.93
N PRO A 233 14.48 10.53 -31.04
CA PRO A 233 14.72 9.10 -31.24
C PRO A 233 14.06 8.59 -32.52
N LYS A 234 14.65 7.55 -33.13
CA LYS A 234 14.19 7.01 -34.41
C LYS A 234 12.93 6.15 -34.27
N SER A 235 12.74 5.54 -33.11
CA SER A 235 11.63 4.62 -32.84
C SER A 235 10.74 5.15 -31.72
N MET A 236 9.47 5.38 -32.04
CA MET A 236 8.43 5.67 -31.06
C MET A 236 7.46 4.50 -30.99
N LYS A 237 7.24 3.97 -29.78
CA LYS A 237 6.16 3.02 -29.51
C LYS A 237 4.99 3.79 -28.92
N LYS A 238 3.79 3.54 -29.45
CA LYS A 238 2.56 4.08 -28.87
C LYS A 238 2.33 3.43 -27.51
N ILE A 239 2.26 4.23 -26.46
CA ILE A 239 1.76 3.77 -25.16
C ILE A 239 0.24 3.84 -25.23
N GLY A 240 -0.42 2.68 -25.16
CA GLY A 240 -1.88 2.60 -25.16
C GLY A 240 -2.48 3.13 -23.86
N ALA A 241 -3.78 3.42 -23.91
CA ALA A 241 -4.57 3.66 -22.68
C ALA A 241 -4.46 2.48 -21.72
N LEU A 242 -4.77 2.72 -20.44
CA LEU A 242 -4.83 1.65 -19.45
C LEU A 242 -5.94 0.65 -19.80
N SER A 243 -5.66 -0.64 -19.63
CA SER A 243 -6.60 -1.74 -19.83
C SER A 243 -7.69 -1.73 -18.75
N VAL A 244 -8.70 -2.60 -18.89
CA VAL A 244 -9.74 -2.78 -17.88
C VAL A 244 -9.12 -3.28 -16.57
N ASP A 245 -8.27 -4.31 -16.64
CA ASP A 245 -7.63 -4.91 -15.46
C ASP A 245 -6.70 -3.94 -14.73
N GLU A 246 -5.97 -3.11 -15.48
CA GLU A 246 -5.12 -2.06 -14.92
C GLU A 246 -5.92 -1.00 -14.16
N ARG A 247 -7.12 -0.70 -14.66
CA ARG A 247 -8.07 0.26 -14.07
C ARG A 247 -8.98 -0.33 -13.02
N ASP A 248 -8.99 -1.65 -12.85
CA ASP A 248 -9.89 -2.30 -11.92
C ASP A 248 -9.55 -1.86 -10.49
N LEU A 249 -10.61 -1.55 -9.74
CA LEU A 249 -10.54 -1.13 -8.35
C LEU A 249 -11.40 -2.02 -7.46
N GLU A 250 -12.03 -3.09 -7.99
CA GLU A 250 -12.91 -3.94 -7.19
C GLU A 250 -12.17 -4.50 -5.96
N TYR A 251 -11.01 -5.12 -6.15
CA TYR A 251 -10.26 -5.69 -5.04
C TYR A 251 -9.69 -4.63 -4.06
N PRO A 252 -9.05 -3.52 -4.52
CA PRO A 252 -8.69 -2.42 -3.64
C PRO A 252 -9.87 -1.87 -2.82
N MET A 253 -11.04 -1.69 -3.43
CA MET A 253 -12.24 -1.21 -2.73
C MET A 253 -12.79 -2.25 -1.75
N ALA A 254 -12.74 -3.53 -2.10
CA ALA A 254 -13.07 -4.61 -1.18
C ALA A 254 -12.13 -4.58 0.05
N ARG A 255 -10.86 -4.20 -0.13
CA ARG A 255 -9.90 -4.07 0.96
C ARG A 255 -10.21 -2.89 1.86
N GLU A 256 -10.59 -1.74 1.30
CA GLU A 256 -11.08 -0.58 2.06
C GLU A 256 -12.36 -0.93 2.84
N LEU A 257 -13.28 -1.71 2.25
CA LEU A 257 -14.46 -2.22 2.95
C LEU A 257 -14.07 -3.16 4.10
N GLY A 258 -13.13 -4.08 3.86
CA GLY A 258 -12.59 -4.96 4.89
C GLY A 258 -11.98 -4.20 6.06
N MET A 259 -11.29 -3.09 5.77
CA MET A 259 -10.72 -2.20 6.77
C MET A 259 -11.79 -1.55 7.66
N ALA A 260 -12.86 -1.03 7.05
CA ALA A 260 -14.00 -0.47 7.77
C ALA A 260 -14.70 -1.56 8.62
N TYR A 261 -14.92 -2.73 8.04
CA TYR A 261 -15.53 -3.88 8.71
C TYR A 261 -14.74 -4.29 9.96
N ASP A 262 -13.44 -4.54 9.83
CA ASP A 262 -12.60 -4.98 10.94
C ASP A 262 -12.48 -3.87 12.01
N THR A 263 -12.48 -2.60 11.61
CA THR A 263 -12.52 -1.45 12.54
C THR A 263 -13.82 -1.46 13.38
N TYR A 264 -14.98 -1.58 12.74
CA TYR A 264 -16.27 -1.63 13.44
C TYR A 264 -16.42 -2.88 14.30
N ARG A 265 -15.91 -4.04 13.85
CA ARG A 265 -15.88 -5.24 14.68
C ARG A 265 -15.01 -5.08 15.93
N ASN A 266 -13.90 -4.34 15.85
CA ASN A 266 -13.06 -4.06 17.02
C ASN A 266 -13.73 -3.11 18.03
N LEU A 267 -14.58 -2.20 17.55
CA LEU A 267 -15.39 -1.31 18.39
C LEU A 267 -16.58 -2.02 19.07
N ASP A 268 -17.00 -3.17 18.55
CA ASP A 268 -18.09 -3.97 19.12
C ASP A 268 -17.82 -4.27 20.60
N LYS A 269 -18.76 -3.87 21.47
CA LYS A 269 -18.69 -4.05 22.93
C LYS A 269 -17.42 -3.47 23.57
N ASN A 270 -16.73 -2.52 22.93
CA ASN A 270 -15.52 -1.93 23.48
C ASN A 270 -15.86 -0.93 24.61
N PRO A 271 -15.38 -1.12 25.86
CA PRO A 271 -15.69 -0.21 26.97
C PRO A 271 -15.20 1.22 26.79
N GLU A 272 -14.19 1.43 25.91
CA GLU A 272 -13.60 2.72 25.58
C GLU A 272 -14.19 3.34 24.29
N PHE A 273 -15.40 2.95 23.89
CA PHE A 273 -15.98 3.35 22.60
C PHE A 273 -16.08 4.87 22.41
N TRP A 274 -16.41 5.63 23.46
CA TRP A 274 -16.63 7.09 23.39
C TRP A 274 -15.45 7.92 23.90
N GLU A 275 -14.69 7.38 24.85
CA GLU A 275 -13.54 8.04 25.45
C GLU A 275 -12.46 7.02 25.83
N GLU A 276 -11.19 7.40 25.65
CA GLU A 276 -10.04 6.60 26.05
C GLU A 276 -10.01 6.44 27.57
N GLY A 277 -9.84 5.21 28.05
CA GLY A 277 -9.94 4.87 29.48
C GLY A 277 -11.37 4.79 30.03
N GLY A 278 -12.40 4.90 29.17
CA GLY A 278 -13.79 4.65 29.54
C GLY A 278 -14.05 3.21 30.01
N ASN A 279 -15.09 3.02 30.82
CA ASN A 279 -15.46 1.70 31.37
C ASN A 279 -16.94 1.37 31.16
N ILE A 280 -17.47 1.70 29.98
CA ILE A 280 -18.89 1.46 29.69
C ILE A 280 -19.12 -0.04 29.48
N PRO A 281 -20.13 -0.64 30.14
CA PRO A 281 -20.45 -2.05 29.92
C PRO A 281 -20.69 -2.35 28.44
N GLY A 282 -20.01 -3.37 27.89
CA GLY A 282 -20.07 -3.67 26.46
C GLY A 282 -21.48 -3.95 25.92
N TRP A 283 -22.41 -4.41 26.76
CA TRP A 283 -23.81 -4.59 26.36
C TRP A 283 -24.53 -3.27 26.06
N ILE A 284 -24.15 -2.16 26.72
CA ILE A 284 -24.66 -0.81 26.43
C ILE A 284 -24.14 -0.35 25.08
N VAL A 285 -22.83 -0.52 24.84
CA VAL A 285 -22.20 -0.22 23.54
C VAL A 285 -22.90 -0.99 22.42
N ARG A 286 -23.20 -2.27 22.64
CA ARG A 286 -23.90 -3.11 21.66
C ARG A 286 -25.31 -2.65 21.31
N VAL A 287 -26.04 -2.08 22.28
CA VAL A 287 -27.39 -1.54 22.04
C VAL A 287 -27.31 -0.29 21.15
N LEU A 288 -26.28 0.53 21.32
CA LEU A 288 -26.11 1.80 20.62
C LEU A 288 -25.35 1.66 19.29
N PHE A 289 -24.51 0.63 19.17
CA PHE A 289 -23.66 0.40 18.03
C PHE A 289 -23.70 -1.07 17.58
N LYS A 290 -24.10 -1.25 16.33
CA LYS A 290 -24.23 -2.53 15.65
C LYS A 290 -23.30 -2.54 14.43
N PRO A 291 -22.14 -3.22 14.51
CA PRO A 291 -21.12 -3.23 13.47
C PRO A 291 -21.66 -3.55 12.07
N ASN A 292 -22.52 -4.56 11.93
CA ASN A 292 -22.98 -4.99 10.60
C ASN A 292 -23.99 -4.00 9.99
N MET A 293 -24.71 -3.23 10.80
CA MET A 293 -25.58 -2.16 10.28
C MET A 293 -24.81 -0.98 9.67
N SER A 294 -23.52 -0.86 9.97
CA SER A 294 -22.65 0.22 9.48
C SER A 294 -21.86 -0.17 8.23
N ILE A 295 -22.06 -1.37 7.70
CA ILE A 295 -21.36 -1.95 6.53
C ILE A 295 -22.37 -2.30 5.44
#